data_AF-A0A948ZE45-F1
#
_entry.id   AF-A0A948ZE45-F1
#
_cell.length_a   1.000
_cell.length_b   1.000
_cell.length_c   1.000
_cell.angle_alpha   90.00
_cell.angle_beta   90.00
_cell.angle_gamma   90.00
#
_symmetry.space_group_name_H-M   'P 1'
#
loop_
_entity.id
_entity.type
_entity.pdbx_description
1 polymer ?
#
loop_
_entity_poly.entity_id
_entity_poly.type
_entity_poly.pdbx_seq_one_letter_code
_entity_poly.pdbx_strand_id
1 'polypeptide(L)'
;MLIDLQLHSTYSDGYLTPTELARLLARQGVKAAALTDHNTISGLNEFRQACRQYKIKPITGLELYVKLGNKRFNILWYNFKEPDQELHNILHNSQLRRRGKTRKILKKLVKRGFKINVDKILDKYSQYIPINRIVGDIRQISRNRAKISRELKNKNPREDEIIKRYFLNPQIGKLHESYISFERVLKLRKRIGGRIIINHPAKYGYINVDFWKKLKKL
;
A
#
# COMPACT_ATOMS: atom_id res chain seq x y z
N MET A 1 22.72 -3.52 7.12
CA MET A 1 21.51 -4.26 7.56
C MET A 1 21.48 -5.60 6.83
N LEU A 2 21.37 -6.73 7.52
CA LEU A 2 21.41 -8.06 6.88
C LEU A 2 20.05 -8.57 6.41
N ILE A 3 18.96 -8.10 7.02
CA ILE A 3 17.60 -8.57 6.78
C ILE A 3 16.67 -7.37 6.66
N ASP A 4 15.82 -7.33 5.63
CA ASP A 4 14.76 -6.33 5.48
C ASP A 4 13.42 -7.00 5.15
N LEU A 5 12.49 -6.99 6.10
CA LEU A 5 11.24 -7.73 5.98
C LEU A 5 10.04 -6.86 5.58
N GLN A 6 10.22 -5.56 5.35
CA GLN A 6 9.09 -4.70 5.03
C GLN A 6 9.45 -3.72 3.92
N LEU A 7 9.19 -4.15 2.69
CA LEU A 7 9.53 -3.41 1.48
C LEU A 7 8.32 -3.29 0.57
N HIS A 8 8.17 -2.14 -0.08
CA HIS A 8 7.14 -1.92 -1.09
C HIS A 8 7.79 -1.65 -2.45
N SER A 9 7.14 -2.12 -3.50
CA SER A 9 7.52 -1.95 -4.90
C SER A 9 6.49 -1.09 -5.64
N THR A 10 6.69 -0.93 -6.94
CA THR A 10 5.72 -0.30 -7.85
C THR A 10 4.38 -1.02 -7.93
N TYR A 11 4.24 -2.23 -7.37
CA TYR A 11 2.96 -2.93 -7.27
C TYR A 11 2.05 -2.34 -6.18
N SER A 12 2.58 -1.66 -5.17
CA SER A 12 1.83 -0.73 -4.33
C SER A 12 2.30 0.71 -4.45
N ASP A 13 3.02 1.22 -3.45
CA ASP A 13 3.37 2.62 -3.23
C ASP A 13 4.88 2.85 -3.22
N GLY A 14 5.67 1.81 -3.50
CA GLY A 14 7.10 1.93 -3.74
C GLY A 14 7.42 2.58 -5.09
N TYR A 15 8.67 3.04 -5.21
CA TYR A 15 9.18 3.70 -6.42
C TYR A 15 10.05 2.81 -7.30
N LEU A 16 10.49 1.66 -6.79
CA LEU A 16 11.31 0.68 -7.50
C LEU A 16 10.48 -0.55 -7.87
N THR A 17 10.73 -1.12 -9.05
CA THR A 17 10.19 -2.44 -9.37
C THR A 17 10.75 -3.49 -8.41
N PRO A 18 10.10 -4.66 -8.26
CA PRO A 18 10.67 -5.77 -7.48
C PRO A 18 12.11 -6.12 -7.91
N THR A 19 12.40 -6.07 -9.21
CA THR A 19 13.75 -6.31 -9.74
C THR A 19 14.75 -5.23 -9.32
N GLU A 20 14.39 -3.95 -9.48
CA GLU A 20 15.24 -2.83 -9.09
C GLU A 20 15.51 -2.82 -7.58
N LEU A 21 14.48 -3.19 -6.80
CA LEU A 21 14.56 -3.31 -5.35
C LEU A 21 15.54 -4.42 -4.95
N ALA A 22 15.44 -5.62 -5.53
CA ALA A 22 16.39 -6.71 -5.26
C ALA A 22 17.84 -6.32 -5.62
N ARG A 23 18.04 -5.61 -6.74
CA ARG A 23 19.36 -5.07 -7.12
C ARG A 23 19.90 -4.09 -6.09
N LEU A 24 19.06 -3.19 -5.58
CA LEU A 24 19.45 -2.24 -4.53
C LEU A 24 19.83 -2.97 -3.24
N LEU A 25 19.00 -3.91 -2.79
CA LEU A 25 19.26 -4.70 -1.58
C LEU A 25 20.60 -5.43 -1.65
N ALA A 26 20.95 -5.99 -2.82
CA ALA A 26 22.22 -6.67 -3.03
C ALA A 26 23.42 -5.73 -2.89
N ARG A 27 23.33 -4.51 -3.46
CA ARG A 27 24.33 -3.45 -3.29
C ARG A 27 24.50 -3.03 -1.83
N GLN A 28 23.44 -3.14 -1.03
CA GLN A 28 23.44 -2.84 0.41
C GLN A 28 23.85 -4.04 1.28
N GLY A 29 24.23 -5.17 0.68
CA GLY A 29 24.68 -6.36 1.40
C GLY A 29 23.57 -7.16 2.11
N VAL A 30 22.30 -6.90 1.79
CA VAL A 30 21.15 -7.62 2.38
C VAL A 30 21.18 -9.09 1.97
N LYS A 31 20.87 -9.99 2.91
CA LYS A 31 20.93 -11.45 2.74
C LYS A 31 19.57 -12.11 2.72
N ALA A 32 18.56 -11.51 3.35
CA ALA A 32 17.19 -11.97 3.28
C ALA A 32 16.23 -10.79 3.20
N ALA A 33 15.19 -10.90 2.37
CA ALA A 33 14.23 -9.83 2.21
C ALA A 33 12.81 -10.30 1.91
N ALA A 34 11.81 -9.52 2.35
CA ALA A 34 10.41 -9.76 2.03
C ALA A 34 9.80 -8.56 1.30
N LEU A 35 9.15 -8.82 0.16
CA LEU A 35 8.29 -7.84 -0.49
C LEU A 35 6.90 -7.92 0.16
N THR A 36 6.40 -6.80 0.64
CA THR A 36 5.17 -6.70 1.45
C THR A 36 4.25 -5.62 0.90
N ASP A 37 4.05 -5.57 -0.42
CA ASP A 37 3.17 -4.60 -1.06
C ASP A 37 1.77 -4.57 -0.44
N HIS A 38 1.17 -3.38 -0.41
CA HIS A 38 -0.12 -3.15 0.21
C HIS A 38 -1.28 -3.84 -0.55
N ASN A 39 -1.96 -4.77 0.12
CA ASN A 39 -3.16 -5.45 -0.40
C ASN A 39 -2.95 -6.05 -1.82
N THR A 40 -1.74 -6.50 -2.14
CA THR A 40 -1.44 -7.19 -3.39
C THR A 40 -0.25 -8.12 -3.24
N ILE A 41 -0.25 -9.22 -3.99
CA ILE A 41 0.87 -10.18 -4.07
C ILE A 41 1.47 -10.26 -5.49
N SER A 42 1.04 -9.37 -6.39
CA SER A 42 1.38 -9.45 -7.81
C SER A 42 2.87 -9.30 -8.11
N GLY A 43 3.63 -8.62 -7.24
CA GLY A 43 5.08 -8.46 -7.38
C GLY A 43 5.91 -9.63 -6.86
N LEU A 44 5.31 -10.61 -6.17
CA LEU A 44 6.07 -11.66 -5.48
C LEU A 44 6.83 -12.60 -6.41
N ASN A 45 6.32 -12.90 -7.60
CA ASN A 45 7.01 -13.77 -8.55
C ASN A 45 8.28 -13.08 -9.08
N GLU A 46 8.14 -11.83 -9.55
CA GLU A 46 9.27 -11.01 -10.02
C GLU A 46 10.32 -10.83 -8.91
N PHE A 47 9.88 -10.49 -7.70
CA PHE A 47 10.78 -10.33 -6.55
C PHE A 47 11.58 -11.60 -6.25
N ARG A 48 10.91 -12.77 -6.25
CA ARG A 48 11.56 -14.05 -5.99
C ARG A 48 12.62 -14.38 -7.04
N GLN A 49 12.33 -14.12 -8.32
CA GLN A 49 13.28 -14.34 -9.40
C GLN A 49 14.50 -13.41 -9.27
N ALA A 50 14.26 -12.12 -9.05
CA ALA A 50 15.35 -11.15 -8.87
C ALA A 50 16.20 -11.46 -7.63
N CYS A 51 15.59 -11.80 -6.49
CA CYS A 51 16.33 -12.20 -5.30
C CYS A 51 17.22 -13.43 -5.54
N ARG A 52 16.77 -14.44 -6.30
CA ARG A 52 17.60 -15.60 -6.68
C ARG A 52 18.83 -15.16 -7.48
N GLN A 53 18.65 -14.28 -8.47
CA GLN A 53 19.74 -13.74 -9.28
C GLN A 53 20.80 -13.05 -8.41
N TYR A 54 20.37 -12.28 -7.41
CA TYR A 54 21.27 -11.54 -6.53
C TYR A 54 21.68 -12.28 -5.24
N LYS A 55 21.39 -13.59 -5.13
CA LYS A 55 21.73 -14.41 -3.96
C LYS A 55 21.16 -13.87 -2.63
N ILE A 56 19.98 -13.27 -2.69
CA ILE A 56 19.18 -12.86 -1.53
C ILE A 56 18.14 -13.94 -1.27
N LYS A 57 17.96 -14.35 -0.01
CA LYS A 57 16.87 -15.26 0.37
C LYS A 57 15.53 -14.50 0.31
N PRO A 58 14.62 -14.81 -0.64
CA PRO A 58 13.32 -14.16 -0.67
C PRO A 58 12.39 -14.79 0.38
N ILE A 59 11.58 -13.95 1.01
CA ILE A 59 10.51 -14.33 1.94
C ILE A 59 9.19 -13.87 1.34
N THR A 60 8.22 -14.77 1.22
CA THR A 60 6.85 -14.42 0.83
C THR A 60 6.27 -13.49 1.87
N GLY A 61 5.85 -12.29 1.46
CA GLY A 61 5.30 -11.26 2.32
C GLY A 61 4.08 -10.58 1.71
N LEU A 62 3.28 -9.96 2.56
CA LEU A 62 2.10 -9.19 2.19
C LEU A 62 1.77 -8.23 3.33
N GLU A 63 1.60 -6.95 3.03
CA GLU A 63 1.01 -6.02 3.99
C GLU A 63 -0.49 -5.89 3.75
N LEU A 64 -1.29 -6.10 4.79
CA LEU A 64 -2.74 -5.94 4.74
C LEU A 64 -3.20 -4.78 5.60
N TYR A 65 -4.06 -3.95 5.00
CA TYR A 65 -4.94 -3.08 5.75
C TYR A 65 -6.11 -3.90 6.30
N VAL A 66 -6.20 -4.04 7.63
CA VAL A 66 -7.24 -4.84 8.27
C VAL A 66 -8.10 -4.03 9.25
N LYS A 67 -9.29 -4.56 9.54
CA LYS A 67 -10.17 -4.06 10.58
C LYS A 67 -10.68 -5.18 11.48
N LEU A 68 -10.84 -4.87 12.76
CA LEU A 68 -11.50 -5.69 13.77
C LEU A 68 -12.53 -4.81 14.49
N GLY A 69 -13.81 -5.04 14.20
CA GLY A 69 -14.87 -4.08 14.54
C GLY A 69 -14.58 -2.68 13.97
N ASN A 70 -14.51 -1.68 14.85
CA ASN A 70 -14.21 -0.29 14.50
C ASN A 70 -12.71 0.04 14.46
N LYS A 71 -11.84 -0.88 14.91
CA LYS A 71 -10.40 -0.67 14.94
C LYS A 71 -9.79 -1.02 13.59
N ARG A 72 -8.87 -0.17 13.12
CA ARG A 72 -8.18 -0.27 11.82
C ARG A 72 -6.68 -0.28 12.08
N PHE A 73 -5.98 -1.25 11.50
CA PHE A 73 -4.55 -1.43 11.69
C PHE A 73 -3.96 -2.19 10.50
N ASN A 74 -2.63 -2.26 10.45
CA ASN A 74 -1.91 -2.96 9.40
C ASN A 74 -1.26 -4.21 9.98
N ILE A 75 -1.17 -5.25 9.17
CA ILE A 75 -0.46 -6.48 9.50
C ILE A 75 0.47 -6.85 8.36
N LEU A 76 1.57 -7.51 8.69
CA LEU A 76 2.44 -8.21 7.77
C LEU A 76 2.12 -9.70 7.86
N TRP A 77 1.96 -10.36 6.74
CA TRP A 77 1.71 -11.79 6.67
C TRP A 77 2.81 -12.47 5.85
N TYR A 78 3.57 -13.34 6.48
CA TYR A 78 4.73 -14.00 5.90
C TYR A 78 4.52 -15.50 5.71
N ASN A 79 5.22 -16.08 4.74
CA ASN A 79 5.32 -17.53 4.52
C ASN A 79 3.96 -18.26 4.46
N PHE A 80 2.94 -17.61 3.90
CA PHE A 80 1.69 -18.27 3.54
C PHE A 80 1.85 -19.04 2.23
N LYS A 81 1.04 -20.07 2.04
CA LYS A 81 0.98 -20.84 0.79
C LYS A 81 0.24 -20.02 -0.27
N GLU A 82 0.83 -19.90 -1.45
CA GLU A 82 0.24 -19.32 -2.65
C GLU A 82 0.64 -20.17 -3.88
N PRO A 83 -0.16 -20.20 -4.96
CA PRO A 83 -1.40 -19.45 -5.16
C PRO A 83 -2.56 -19.93 -4.27
N ASP A 84 -3.50 -19.03 -3.99
CA ASP A 84 -4.75 -19.36 -3.27
C ASP A 84 -5.92 -18.51 -3.78
N GLN A 85 -7.03 -19.16 -4.15
CA GLN A 85 -8.18 -18.49 -4.76
C GLN A 85 -8.90 -17.55 -3.79
N GLU A 86 -9.02 -17.91 -2.52
CA GLU A 86 -9.71 -17.07 -1.53
C GLU A 86 -8.88 -15.82 -1.22
N LEU A 87 -7.56 -15.96 -1.06
CA LEU A 87 -6.64 -14.84 -0.93
C LEU A 87 -6.76 -13.91 -2.14
N HIS A 88 -6.70 -14.46 -3.35
CA HIS A 88 -6.85 -13.70 -4.58
C HIS A 88 -8.16 -12.89 -4.59
N ASN A 89 -9.28 -13.53 -4.27
CA ASN A 89 -10.59 -12.88 -4.22
C ASN A 89 -10.65 -11.77 -3.14
N ILE A 90 -10.02 -11.98 -1.97
CA ILE A 90 -9.96 -10.97 -0.91
C ILE A 90 -9.20 -9.72 -1.39
N LEU A 91 -8.03 -9.92 -2.00
CA LEU A 91 -7.17 -8.85 -2.50
C LEU A 91 -7.85 -8.11 -3.65
N HIS A 92 -8.36 -8.84 -4.64
CA HIS A 92 -9.06 -8.26 -5.79
C HIS A 92 -10.24 -7.39 -5.36
N ASN A 93 -11.09 -7.89 -4.45
CA ASN A 93 -12.20 -7.10 -3.91
C ASN A 93 -11.71 -5.84 -3.16
N SER A 94 -10.57 -5.91 -2.48
CA SER A 94 -9.95 -4.76 -1.82
C SER A 94 -9.52 -3.69 -2.82
N GLN A 95 -8.92 -4.12 -3.93
CA GLN A 95 -8.47 -3.28 -5.03
C GLN A 95 -9.65 -2.60 -5.74
N LEU A 96 -10.73 -3.34 -6.04
CA LEU A 96 -11.97 -2.77 -6.59
C LEU A 96 -12.57 -1.68 -5.68
N ARG A 97 -12.64 -1.94 -4.36
CA ARG A 97 -13.08 -0.92 -3.38
C ARG A 97 -12.17 0.31 -3.39
N ARG A 98 -10.85 0.11 -3.50
CA ARG A 98 -9.86 1.21 -3.55
C ARG A 98 -10.04 2.04 -4.82
N ARG A 99 -10.23 1.39 -5.97
CA ARG A 99 -10.54 2.02 -7.26
C ARG A 99 -11.81 2.87 -7.19
N GLY A 100 -12.88 2.32 -6.63
CA GLY A 100 -14.15 3.04 -6.43
C GLY A 100 -14.00 4.29 -5.54
N LYS A 101 -13.31 4.18 -4.40
CA LYS A 101 -13.04 5.32 -3.50
C LYS A 101 -12.19 6.40 -4.17
N THR A 102 -11.13 5.98 -4.87
CA THR A 102 -10.22 6.90 -5.57
C THR A 102 -10.96 7.66 -6.66
N ARG A 103 -11.77 6.97 -7.48
CA ARG A 103 -12.62 7.60 -8.51
C ARG A 103 -13.48 8.71 -7.92
N LYS A 104 -14.12 8.49 -6.76
CA LYS A 104 -14.94 9.50 -6.09
C LYS A 104 -14.14 10.76 -5.75
N ILE A 105 -12.91 10.62 -5.22
CA ILE A 105 -12.06 11.76 -4.86
C ILE A 105 -11.55 12.48 -6.11
N LEU A 106 -11.09 11.75 -7.13
CA LEU A 106 -10.64 12.37 -8.38
C LEU A 106 -11.76 13.17 -9.04
N LYS A 107 -13.01 12.67 -9.07
CA LYS A 107 -14.17 13.43 -9.56
C LYS A 107 -14.41 14.72 -8.77
N LYS A 108 -14.20 14.71 -7.44
CA LYS A 108 -14.28 15.94 -6.63
C LYS A 108 -13.17 16.93 -6.95
N LEU A 109 -11.94 16.45 -7.19
CA LEU A 109 -10.84 17.32 -7.63
C LEU A 109 -11.13 17.95 -8.99
N VAL A 110 -11.69 17.20 -9.94
CA VAL A 110 -12.16 17.73 -11.24
C VAL A 110 -13.15 18.88 -11.03
N LYS A 111 -14.18 18.68 -10.18
CA LYS A 111 -15.15 19.75 -9.84
C LYS A 111 -14.50 20.99 -9.21
N ARG A 112 -13.34 20.84 -8.56
CA ARG A 112 -12.55 21.95 -7.99
C ARG A 112 -11.59 22.59 -9.00
N GLY A 113 -11.68 22.22 -10.28
CA GLY A 113 -10.89 22.81 -11.37
C GLY A 113 -9.55 22.15 -11.64
N PHE A 114 -9.29 20.95 -11.09
CA PHE A 114 -8.14 20.15 -11.52
C PHE A 114 -8.40 19.54 -12.90
N LYS A 115 -7.41 19.61 -13.79
CA LYS A 115 -7.42 18.91 -15.08
C LYS A 115 -7.00 17.47 -14.85
N ILE A 116 -7.98 16.56 -14.76
CA ILE A 116 -7.76 15.13 -14.51
C ILE A 116 -8.66 14.34 -15.45
N ASN A 117 -8.08 13.44 -16.24
CA ASN A 117 -8.84 12.35 -16.85
C ASN A 117 -8.86 11.19 -15.85
N VAL A 118 -10.01 10.98 -15.21
CA VAL A 118 -10.15 10.06 -14.08
C VAL A 118 -9.85 8.63 -14.50
N ASP A 119 -10.41 8.17 -15.62
CA ASP A 119 -10.25 6.79 -16.06
C ASP A 119 -8.83 6.54 -16.55
N LYS A 120 -8.24 7.47 -17.33
CA LYS A 120 -6.82 7.37 -17.75
C LYS A 120 -5.85 7.27 -16.57
N ILE A 121 -6.09 8.01 -15.47
CA ILE A 121 -5.26 7.88 -14.26
C ILE A 121 -5.46 6.50 -13.63
N LEU A 122 -6.71 6.08 -13.45
CA LEU A 122 -7.00 4.81 -12.78
C LEU A 122 -6.49 3.60 -13.59
N ASP A 123 -6.51 3.67 -14.92
CA ASP A 123 -6.07 2.57 -15.81
C ASP A 123 -4.56 2.33 -15.77
N LYS A 124 -3.76 3.30 -15.30
CA LYS A 124 -2.33 3.10 -15.03
C LYS A 124 -2.08 2.09 -13.89
N TYR A 125 -3.06 1.87 -13.03
CA TYR A 125 -2.92 1.08 -11.80
C TYR A 125 -3.90 -0.09 -11.80
N SER A 126 -3.41 -1.27 -12.21
CA SER A 126 -4.20 -2.50 -12.30
C SER A 126 -4.33 -3.23 -10.96
N GLN A 127 -3.34 -3.09 -10.07
CA GLN A 127 -3.27 -3.82 -8.81
C GLN A 127 -3.70 -2.94 -7.63
N TYR A 128 -2.75 -2.27 -6.97
CA TYR A 128 -3.04 -1.28 -5.94
C TYR A 128 -2.99 0.12 -6.53
N ILE A 129 -3.79 1.04 -5.97
CA ILE A 129 -3.79 2.45 -6.39
C ILE A 129 -3.09 3.32 -5.34
N PRO A 130 -1.80 3.64 -5.56
CA PRO A 130 -0.99 4.46 -4.68
C PRO A 130 -1.31 5.96 -4.77
N ILE A 131 -1.54 6.60 -3.62
CA ILE A 131 -1.85 8.04 -3.56
C ILE A 131 -0.67 8.89 -4.02
N ASN A 132 0.55 8.50 -3.64
CA ASN A 132 1.78 9.19 -4.04
C ASN A 132 1.94 9.24 -5.57
N ARG A 133 1.69 8.13 -6.27
CA ARG A 133 1.79 8.10 -7.74
C ARG A 133 0.65 8.88 -8.40
N ILE A 134 -0.58 8.86 -7.84
CA ILE A 134 -1.67 9.74 -8.28
C ILE A 134 -1.27 11.21 -8.15
N VAL A 135 -0.66 11.60 -7.03
CA VAL A 135 -0.16 12.97 -6.84
C VAL A 135 0.88 13.30 -7.90
N GLY A 136 1.81 12.38 -8.19
CA GLY A 136 2.74 12.49 -9.31
C GLY A 136 2.05 12.76 -10.64
N ASP A 137 1.06 11.94 -11.01
CA ASP A 137 0.28 12.09 -12.25
C ASP A 137 -0.43 13.44 -12.34
N ILE A 138 -1.09 13.86 -11.25
CA ILE A 138 -1.78 15.15 -11.20
C ILE A 138 -0.78 16.29 -11.38
N ARG A 139 0.41 16.20 -10.79
CA ARG A 139 1.49 17.19 -10.90
C ARG A 139 2.18 17.20 -12.25
N GLN A 140 2.05 16.20 -13.10
CA GLN A 140 2.66 16.27 -14.46
C GLN A 140 1.99 17.36 -15.33
N ILE A 141 0.76 17.75 -15.00
CA ILE A 141 0.01 18.78 -15.73
C ILE A 141 0.35 20.17 -15.16
N SER A 142 0.89 21.06 -16.00
CA SER A 142 1.34 22.41 -15.62
C SER A 142 0.26 23.22 -14.88
N ARG A 143 -0.98 23.21 -15.39
CA ARG A 143 -2.13 23.91 -14.77
C ARG A 143 -2.44 23.40 -13.37
N ASN A 144 -2.31 22.09 -13.14
CA ASN A 144 -2.51 21.51 -11.81
C ASN A 144 -1.36 21.91 -10.87
N ARG A 145 -0.10 21.89 -11.33
CA ARG A 145 1.04 22.35 -10.52
C ARG A 145 0.88 23.80 -10.06
N ALA A 146 0.52 24.69 -10.97
CA ALA A 146 0.32 26.11 -10.66
C ALA A 146 -0.80 26.29 -9.62
N LYS A 147 -1.93 25.57 -9.80
CA LYS A 147 -3.04 25.58 -8.83
C LYS A 147 -2.62 25.06 -7.45
N ILE A 148 -1.93 23.93 -7.39
CA ILE A 148 -1.44 23.34 -6.14
C ILE A 148 -0.51 24.33 -5.42
N SER A 149 0.45 24.91 -6.15
CA SER A 149 1.44 25.83 -5.58
C SER A 149 0.79 27.08 -4.99
N ARG A 150 -0.20 27.63 -5.71
CA ARG A 150 -0.99 28.78 -5.24
C ARG A 150 -1.85 28.43 -4.02
N GLU A 151 -2.56 27.30 -4.04
CA GLU A 151 -3.43 26.90 -2.93
C GLU A 151 -2.66 26.52 -1.66
N LEU A 152 -1.43 26.01 -1.81
CA LEU A 152 -0.54 25.67 -0.69
C LEU A 152 0.38 26.83 -0.28
N LYS A 153 0.38 27.95 -1.02
CA LYS A 153 1.31 29.08 -0.82
C LYS A 153 2.79 28.62 -0.78
N ASN A 154 3.12 27.62 -1.58
CA ASN A 154 4.45 27.00 -1.64
C ASN A 154 4.80 26.73 -3.11
N LYS A 155 5.96 27.20 -3.60
CA LYS A 155 6.39 27.04 -5.00
C LYS A 155 6.71 25.59 -5.36
N ASN A 156 7.17 24.78 -4.40
CA ASN A 156 7.47 23.37 -4.61
C ASN A 156 6.97 22.53 -3.42
N PRO A 157 5.64 22.36 -3.30
CA PRO A 157 5.07 21.62 -2.19
C PRO A 157 5.49 20.16 -2.24
N ARG A 158 5.86 19.64 -1.08
CA ARG A 158 6.22 18.22 -0.92
C ARG A 158 4.99 17.35 -1.14
N GLU A 159 5.23 16.10 -1.49
CA GLU A 159 4.16 15.14 -1.75
C GLU A 159 3.23 14.98 -0.54
N ASP A 160 3.79 14.94 0.67
CA ASP A 160 3.02 14.79 1.91
C ASP A 160 2.05 15.97 2.14
N GLU A 161 2.46 17.20 1.80
CA GLU A 161 1.61 18.40 1.88
C GLU A 161 0.41 18.28 0.94
N ILE A 162 0.65 17.81 -0.29
CA ILE A 162 -0.39 17.62 -1.30
C ILE A 162 -1.36 16.50 -0.87
N ILE A 163 -0.83 15.37 -0.39
CA ILE A 163 -1.64 14.26 0.13
C ILE A 163 -2.51 14.74 1.28
N LYS A 164 -1.94 15.44 2.26
CA LYS A 164 -2.68 16.00 3.40
C LYS A 164 -3.79 16.93 2.94
N ARG A 165 -3.49 17.85 2.02
CA ARG A 165 -4.44 18.86 1.55
C ARG A 165 -5.61 18.28 0.75
N TYR A 166 -5.35 17.32 -0.14
CA TYR A 166 -6.33 16.89 -1.15
C TYR A 166 -6.90 15.49 -0.93
N PHE A 167 -6.18 14.62 -0.23
CA PHE A 167 -6.56 13.22 -0.05
C PHE A 167 -6.83 12.84 1.41
N LEU A 168 -6.41 13.66 2.39
CA LEU A 168 -6.70 13.43 3.82
C LEU A 168 -7.57 14.52 4.44
N ASN A 169 -7.95 15.55 3.69
CA ASN A 169 -8.79 16.65 4.14
C ASN A 169 -10.29 16.26 4.09
N PRO A 170 -11.01 16.26 5.22
CA PRO A 170 -12.44 15.92 5.26
C PRO A 170 -13.32 16.78 4.35
N GLN A 171 -12.99 18.07 4.15
CA GLN A 171 -13.76 19.00 3.32
C GLN A 171 -13.75 18.62 1.83
N ILE A 172 -12.67 17.98 1.37
CA ILE A 172 -12.55 17.47 0.00
C ILE A 172 -13.00 16.02 -0.02
N GLY A 173 -12.42 15.22 0.86
CA GLY A 173 -12.70 13.80 1.03
C GLY A 173 -11.46 13.09 1.50
N LYS A 174 -11.63 12.23 2.52
CA LYS A 174 -10.55 11.40 3.04
C LYS A 174 -10.50 10.07 2.29
N LEU A 175 -9.40 9.82 1.60
CA LEU A 175 -9.14 8.54 0.94
C LEU A 175 -8.77 7.51 1.99
N HIS A 176 -9.76 6.74 2.43
CA HIS A 176 -9.52 5.63 3.34
C HIS A 176 -8.99 4.40 2.59
N GLU A 177 -8.06 3.71 3.23
CA GLU A 177 -7.60 2.40 2.79
C GLU A 177 -8.74 1.38 2.72
N SER A 178 -8.55 0.36 1.88
CA SER A 178 -9.51 -0.73 1.74
C SER A 178 -9.21 -1.80 2.77
N TYR A 179 -9.85 -1.66 3.94
CA TYR A 179 -9.70 -2.61 5.02
C TYR A 179 -10.37 -3.95 4.71
N ILE A 180 -9.71 -5.03 5.12
CA ILE A 180 -10.19 -6.42 5.08
C ILE A 180 -10.54 -6.83 6.52
N SER A 181 -11.57 -7.67 6.71
CA SER A 181 -11.89 -8.21 8.05
C SER A 181 -10.72 -9.05 8.55
N PHE A 182 -10.23 -8.75 9.75
CA PHE A 182 -9.14 -9.48 10.36
C PHE A 182 -9.55 -10.92 10.69
N GLU A 183 -10.80 -11.14 11.10
CA GLU A 183 -11.36 -12.47 11.34
C GLU A 183 -11.34 -13.34 10.09
N ARG A 184 -11.65 -12.74 8.92
CA ARG A 184 -11.54 -13.43 7.63
C ARG A 184 -10.09 -13.80 7.30
N VAL A 185 -9.14 -12.90 7.58
CA VAL A 185 -7.71 -13.19 7.41
C VAL A 185 -7.26 -14.32 8.33
N LEU A 186 -7.69 -14.33 9.60
CA LEU A 186 -7.37 -15.41 10.54
C LEU A 186 -7.96 -16.76 10.11
N LYS A 187 -9.20 -16.78 9.61
CA LYS A 187 -9.82 -17.99 9.05
C LYS A 187 -9.01 -18.53 7.87
N LEU A 188 -8.62 -17.65 6.95
CA LEU A 188 -7.79 -18.03 5.80
C LEU A 188 -6.40 -18.52 6.23
N ARG A 189 -5.77 -17.87 7.21
CA ARG A 189 -4.48 -18.28 7.78
C ARG A 189 -4.51 -19.71 8.33
N LYS A 190 -5.61 -20.16 8.94
CA LYS A 190 -5.72 -21.55 9.39
C LYS A 190 -5.56 -22.56 8.25
N ARG A 191 -5.90 -22.17 7.01
CA ARG A 191 -5.84 -23.01 5.81
C ARG A 191 -4.52 -22.89 5.05
N ILE A 192 -4.07 -21.65 4.80
CA ILE A 192 -2.86 -21.41 3.97
C ILE A 192 -1.58 -21.17 4.80
N GLY A 193 -1.69 -21.18 6.13
CA GLY A 193 -0.57 -21.06 7.04
C GLY A 193 0.04 -19.65 7.09
N GLY A 194 1.33 -19.61 7.41
CA GLY A 194 2.08 -18.37 7.56
C GLY A 194 1.98 -17.69 8.94
N ARG A 195 2.81 -16.69 9.11
CA ARG A 195 2.95 -15.90 10.34
C ARG A 195 2.42 -14.50 10.12
N ILE A 196 1.51 -14.07 10.98
CA ILE A 196 1.00 -12.71 11.00
C ILE A 196 1.73 -11.93 12.08
N ILE A 197 2.24 -10.76 11.71
CA ILE A 197 2.90 -9.81 12.58
C ILE A 197 2.15 -8.49 12.47
N ILE A 198 1.95 -7.80 13.58
CA ILE A 198 1.37 -6.47 13.57
C ILE A 198 2.37 -5.48 12.99
N ASN A 199 1.91 -4.64 12.09
CA ASN A 199 2.78 -3.70 11.43
C ASN A 199 2.82 -2.34 12.13
N HIS A 200 4.03 -1.80 12.33
CA HIS A 200 4.31 -0.49 12.96
C HIS A 200 3.31 -0.13 14.08
N PRO A 201 3.27 -0.92 15.18
CA PRO A 201 2.27 -0.80 16.24
C PRO A 201 2.26 0.56 16.95
N ALA A 202 3.38 1.30 16.88
CA ALA A 202 3.54 2.63 17.45
C ALA A 202 3.46 3.77 16.41
N LYS A 203 2.92 3.52 15.20
CA LYS A 203 2.81 4.53 14.12
C LYS A 203 2.15 5.84 14.57
N TYR A 204 1.27 5.78 15.57
CA TYR A 204 0.56 6.94 16.12
C TYR A 204 1.14 7.45 17.44
N GLY A 205 2.36 7.04 17.80
CA GLY A 205 3.05 7.46 19.02
C GLY A 205 2.60 6.74 20.30
N TYR A 206 1.64 5.82 20.23
CA TYR A 206 1.20 5.02 21.37
C TYR A 206 0.77 3.61 20.96
N ILE A 207 0.74 2.71 21.95
CA ILE A 207 0.39 1.29 21.82
C ILE A 207 -0.82 1.04 22.73
N ASN A 208 -1.96 0.61 22.18
CA ASN A 208 -3.14 0.28 22.98
C ASN A 208 -3.05 -1.15 23.52
N VAL A 209 -2.57 -1.30 24.76
CA VAL A 209 -2.30 -2.60 25.42
C VAL A 209 -3.53 -3.51 25.46
N ASP A 210 -4.71 -2.99 25.76
CA ASP A 210 -5.93 -3.80 25.86
C ASP A 210 -6.36 -4.35 24.51
N PHE A 211 -6.23 -3.55 23.45
CA PHE A 211 -6.46 -4.02 22.10
C PHE A 211 -5.50 -5.15 21.74
N TRP A 212 -4.22 -5.08 22.16
CA TRP A 212 -3.25 -6.16 21.94
C TRP A 212 -3.58 -7.42 22.73
N LYS A 213 -3.99 -7.29 24.00
CA LYS A 213 -4.46 -8.43 24.80
C LYS A 213 -5.66 -9.11 24.14
N LYS A 214 -6.58 -8.34 23.56
CA LYS A 214 -7.72 -8.87 22.80
C LYS A 214 -7.27 -9.61 21.53
N LEU A 215 -6.33 -9.04 20.77
CA LEU A 215 -5.80 -9.66 19.56
C LEU A 215 -5.09 -11.00 19.83
N LYS A 216 -4.38 -11.12 20.96
CA LYS A 216 -3.70 -12.38 21.35
C LYS A 216 -4.65 -13.54 21.64
N LYS A 217 -5.93 -13.27 21.89
CA LYS A 217 -6.95 -14.30 22.18
C LYS A 217 -7.65 -14.84 20.92
N LEU A 218 -7.34 -14.29 19.74
CA LEU A 218 -7.91 -14.69 18.44
C LEU A 218 -7.01 -15.67 17.69
#